data_AF-K6WB81-F1
#
_entry.id   AF-K6WB81-F1
#
_cell.length_a   1.000
_cell.length_b   1.000
_cell.length_c   1.000
_cell.angle_alpha   90.00
_cell.angle_beta   90.00
_cell.angle_gamma   90.00
#
_symmetry.space_group_name_H-M   'P 1'
#
loop_
_entity.id
_entity.type
_entity.pdbx_description
1 polymer ?
#
loop_
_entity_poly.entity_id
_entity_poly.type
_entity_poly.pdbx_seq_one_letter_code
_entity_poly.pdbx_strand_id
1 'polypeptide(L)'
;MVAFSVWGMSSSSRASGAKAAQKPAYRCIECGWSAVRWVGRCGECQAWGTVQESAAGGAVSVRTTPAAVVGQAARPIGQIDVDGARAV
;
A
#
# COMPACT_ATOMS: atom_id res chain seq x y z
N MET A 1 16.30 -49.45 29.66
CA MET A 1 17.10 -48.35 29.06
C MET A 1 16.92 -48.27 27.53
N VAL A 2 15.68 -48.33 27.02
CA VAL A 2 15.31 -47.58 25.81
C VAL A 2 13.83 -47.26 25.93
N ALA A 3 13.56 -46.00 26.20
CA ALA A 3 12.24 -45.43 26.42
C ALA A 3 11.89 -44.52 25.23
N PHE A 4 10.61 -44.16 25.15
CA PHE A 4 10.03 -43.04 24.40
C PHE A 4 9.61 -43.27 22.93
N SER A 5 8.28 -43.15 22.75
CA SER A 5 7.63 -42.28 21.76
C SER A 5 7.33 -42.83 20.35
N VAL A 6 6.34 -43.73 20.25
CA VAL A 6 5.52 -43.89 19.04
C VAL A 6 4.16 -43.17 19.21
N TRP A 7 4.19 -41.93 19.70
CA TRP A 7 3.01 -41.06 19.64
C TRP A 7 2.89 -40.54 18.21
N GLY A 8 1.91 -41.09 17.48
CA GLY A 8 1.53 -40.64 16.14
C GLY A 8 1.26 -39.14 16.13
N MET A 9 2.12 -38.40 15.42
CA MET A 9 1.91 -36.99 15.14
C MET A 9 1.12 -36.88 13.83
N SER A 10 -0.20 -37.03 13.93
CA SER A 10 -1.13 -36.53 12.91
C SER A 10 -0.76 -35.08 12.64
N SER A 11 -0.16 -34.83 11.48
CA SER A 11 0.13 -33.49 11.00
C SER A 11 -1.19 -32.86 10.57
N SER A 12 -1.92 -32.33 11.54
CA SER A 12 -2.99 -31.37 11.29
C SER A 12 -2.36 -30.10 10.76
N SER A 13 -2.31 -29.98 9.44
CA SER A 13 -1.99 -28.76 8.73
C SER A 13 -3.02 -27.70 9.10
N ARG A 14 -2.73 -26.89 10.12
CA ARG A 14 -3.48 -25.65 10.38
C ARG A 14 -3.18 -24.70 9.24
N ALA A 15 -4.14 -24.54 8.33
CA ALA A 15 -4.13 -23.46 7.35
C ALA A 15 -4.07 -22.14 8.13
N SER A 16 -2.89 -21.53 8.13
CA SER A 16 -2.70 -20.19 8.66
C SER A 16 -3.38 -19.23 7.68
N GLY A 17 -4.31 -18.41 8.16
CA GLY A 17 -4.99 -17.41 7.35
C GLY A 17 -3.95 -16.53 6.66
N ALA A 18 -3.74 -16.74 5.36
CA ALA A 18 -2.74 -16.00 4.61
C ALA A 18 -3.20 -14.54 4.51
N LYS A 19 -2.40 -13.61 5.07
CA LYS A 19 -2.52 -12.20 4.69
C LYS A 19 -2.32 -12.15 3.18
N ALA A 20 -3.30 -11.58 2.46
CA ALA A 20 -3.17 -11.34 1.03
C ALA A 20 -1.88 -10.54 0.77
N ALA A 21 -0.94 -11.17 0.07
CA ALA A 21 0.29 -10.51 -0.34
C ALA A 21 -0.07 -9.32 -1.23
N GLN A 22 0.42 -8.13 -0.87
CA GLN A 22 0.20 -6.93 -1.67
C GLN A 22 0.97 -7.08 -2.98
N LYS A 23 0.25 -7.20 -4.11
CA LYS A 23 0.88 -7.22 -5.43
C LYS A 23 1.56 -5.86 -5.66
N PRO A 24 2.73 -5.83 -6.33
CA PRO A 24 3.28 -4.58 -6.82
C PRO A 24 2.28 -3.95 -7.78
N ALA A 25 1.85 -2.74 -7.45
CA ALA A 25 0.86 -1.99 -8.20
C ALA A 25 1.49 -0.89 -9.05
N TYR A 26 2.79 -0.60 -8.88
CA TYR A 26 3.48 0.47 -9.58
C TYR A 26 4.71 -0.06 -10.30
N ARG A 27 4.97 0.39 -11.53
CA ARG A 27 6.09 -0.02 -12.37
C ARG A 27 6.73 1.18 -13.08
N CYS A 28 8.06 1.19 -13.18
CA CYS A 28 8.81 2.13 -13.99
C CYS A 28 8.79 1.70 -15.47
N ILE A 29 8.48 2.61 -16.38
CA ILE A 29 8.43 2.32 -17.83
C ILE A 29 9.80 2.21 -18.49
N GLU A 30 10.84 2.75 -17.86
CA GLU A 30 12.20 2.78 -18.43
C GLU A 30 12.96 1.50 -18.07
N CYS A 31 13.07 1.19 -16.77
CA CYS A 31 13.88 0.08 -16.27
C CYS A 31 13.05 -1.11 -15.75
N GLY A 32 11.73 -0.98 -15.63
CA GLY A 32 10.86 -2.07 -15.18
C GLY A 32 10.80 -2.28 -13.66
N TRP A 33 11.50 -1.48 -12.86
CA TRP A 33 11.41 -1.54 -11.39
C TRP A 33 9.96 -1.46 -10.89
N SER A 34 9.61 -2.22 -9.86
CA SER A 34 8.23 -2.29 -9.35
C SER A 34 8.12 -2.07 -7.84
N ALA A 35 6.98 -1.53 -7.39
CA ALA A 35 6.69 -1.23 -6.00
C ALA A 35 5.23 -1.46 -5.64
N VAL A 36 4.98 -1.68 -4.35
CA VAL A 36 3.64 -1.88 -3.77
C VAL A 36 2.92 -0.57 -3.44
N ARG A 37 3.65 0.57 -3.40
CA ARG A 37 3.11 1.90 -3.13
C ARG A 37 3.68 2.93 -4.10
N TRP A 38 2.97 4.03 -4.28
CA TRP A 38 3.49 5.17 -5.02
C TRP A 38 4.70 5.76 -4.30
N VAL A 39 5.78 6.02 -5.04
CA VAL A 39 7.05 6.56 -4.51
C VAL A 39 7.47 7.87 -5.18
N GLY A 40 6.86 8.26 -6.30
CA GLY A 40 7.20 9.47 -7.06
C GLY A 40 8.50 9.37 -7.88
N ARG A 41 9.58 8.86 -7.29
CA ARG A 41 10.88 8.64 -7.94
C ARG A 41 11.17 7.14 -8.12
N CYS A 42 11.71 6.75 -9.26
CA CYS A 42 12.15 5.36 -9.48
C CYS A 42 13.30 5.00 -8.51
N GLY A 43 13.21 3.84 -7.84
CA GLY A 43 14.24 3.37 -6.91
C GLY A 43 15.54 2.88 -7.56
N GLU A 44 15.54 2.66 -8.88
CA GLU A 44 16.70 2.18 -9.63
C GLU A 44 17.29 3.32 -10.48
N CYS A 45 16.61 3.76 -11.54
CA CYS A 45 17.10 4.80 -12.44
C CYS A 45 16.98 6.24 -11.89
N GLN A 46 16.37 6.42 -10.70
CA GLN A 46 16.22 7.72 -10.04
C GLN A 46 15.43 8.78 -10.84
N ALA A 47 14.80 8.43 -11.95
CA ALA A 47 13.97 9.35 -12.73
C ALA A 47 12.64 9.69 -12.02
N TRP A 48 12.09 10.87 -12.33
CA TRP A 48 10.77 11.32 -11.90
C TRP A 48 9.75 11.16 -13.02
N GLY A 49 8.50 10.88 -12.69
CA GLY A 49 7.40 10.80 -13.67
C GLY A 49 7.37 9.53 -14.53
N THR A 50 8.32 8.61 -14.33
CA THR A 50 8.42 7.34 -15.07
C THR A 50 7.70 6.18 -14.36
N VAL A 51 7.31 6.35 -13.10
CA VAL A 51 6.58 5.35 -12.31
C VAL A 51 5.09 5.46 -12.63
N GLN A 52 4.48 4.36 -13.05
CA GLN A 52 3.07 4.26 -13.46
C GLN A 52 2.34 3.21 -12.66
N GLU A 53 1.02 3.32 -12.57
CA GLU A 53 0.17 2.26 -12.04
C GLU A 53 0.08 1.11 -13.06
N SER A 54 0.32 -0.11 -12.59
CA SER A 54 0.30 -1.33 -13.40
C SER A 54 -1.11 -1.92 -13.41
N ALA A 55 -1.55 -2.45 -14.56
CA ALA A 55 -2.88 -3.05 -14.71
C ALA A 55 -3.16 -4.24 -13.74
N ALA A 56 -2.10 -4.85 -13.17
CA ALA A 56 -2.20 -5.91 -12.18
C ALA A 56 -2.48 -5.40 -10.75
N GLY A 57 -2.24 -4.12 -10.49
CA GLY A 57 -2.64 -3.42 -9.27
C GLY A 57 -4.07 -2.92 -9.43
N GLY A 58 -5.06 -3.81 -9.30
CA GLY A 58 -6.47 -3.42 -9.30
C GLY A 58 -6.75 -2.31 -8.28
N ALA A 59 -7.76 -1.47 -8.57
CA ALA A 59 -8.11 -0.29 -7.79
C ALA A 59 -8.03 -0.55 -6.28
N VAL A 60 -7.03 0.04 -5.63
CA VAL A 60 -6.86 -0.06 -4.18
C VAL A 60 -8.07 0.63 -3.54
N SER A 61 -8.97 -0.15 -2.94
CA SER A 61 -10.07 0.42 -2.17
C SER A 61 -9.47 1.14 -0.96
N VAL A 62 -9.34 2.47 -1.05
CA VAL A 62 -8.87 3.29 0.06
C VAL A 62 -9.89 3.19 1.20
N ARG A 63 -9.50 2.51 2.28
CA ARG A 63 -10.33 2.34 3.47
C ARG A 63 -10.04 3.49 4.43
N THR A 64 -10.58 4.66 4.15
CA THR A 64 -10.53 5.78 5.10
C THR A 64 -11.88 5.91 5.79
N THR A 65 -11.88 5.89 7.13
CA THR A 65 -13.08 6.20 7.91
C THR A 65 -13.42 7.68 7.71
N PRO A 66 -14.63 8.03 7.24
CA PRO A 66 -15.00 9.43 7.08
C PRO A 66 -15.02 10.13 8.44
N ALA A 67 -14.74 11.44 8.44
CA ALA A 67 -14.91 12.25 9.64
C ALA A 67 -16.37 12.19 10.10
N ALA A 68 -16.58 12.02 11.41
CA ALA A 68 -17.93 11.98 11.99
C ALA A 68 -18.65 13.34 11.89
N VAL A 69 -17.89 14.44 11.89
CA VAL A 69 -18.38 15.82 11.76
C VAL A 69 -17.42 16.61 10.88
N VAL A 70 -17.95 17.35 9.92
CA VAL A 70 -17.19 18.29 9.08
C VAL A 70 -17.48 19.70 9.59
N GLY A 71 -16.46 20.40 10.09
CA GLY A 71 -16.64 21.71 10.74
C GLY A 71 -17.07 22.82 9.78
N GLN A 72 -16.54 22.82 8.55
CA GLN A 72 -16.84 23.82 7.52
C GLN A 72 -16.74 23.18 6.14
N ALA A 73 -17.52 23.66 5.17
CA ALA A 73 -17.46 23.17 3.80
C ALA A 73 -16.10 23.46 3.15
N ALA A 74 -15.64 22.56 2.27
CA ALA A 74 -14.43 22.78 1.49
C ALA A 74 -14.61 24.02 0.59
N ARG A 75 -13.67 24.95 0.69
CA ARG A 75 -13.64 26.15 -0.16
C ARG A 75 -12.91 25.84 -1.46
N PRO A 76 -13.30 26.44 -2.60
CA PRO A 76 -12.54 26.33 -3.85
C PRO A 76 -11.10 26.81 -3.67
N ILE A 77 -10.14 26.15 -4.35
CA ILE A 77 -8.72 26.48 -4.21
C ILE A 77 -8.41 27.96 -4.54
N GLY A 78 -9.15 28.56 -5.48
CA GLY A 78 -8.99 29.97 -5.85
C GLY A 78 -9.54 30.97 -4.84
N GLN A 79 -10.24 30.54 -3.79
CA GLN A 79 -10.76 31.40 -2.73
C GLN A 79 -9.89 31.33 -1.46
N ILE A 80 -8.85 30.50 -1.42
CA ILE A 80 -7.98 30.36 -0.26
C ILE A 80 -7.02 31.56 -0.21
N ASP A 81 -6.99 32.25 0.93
CA ASP A 81 -6.04 33.33 1.19
C ASP A 81 -4.65 32.75 1.42
N VAL A 82 -3.62 33.36 0.82
CA VAL A 82 -2.25 32.82 0.82
C VAL A 82 -1.57 32.95 2.18
N ASP A 83 -1.82 34.02 2.91
CA ASP A 83 -1.21 34.25 4.23
C ASP A 83 -1.75 33.26 5.26
N GLY A 84 -3.06 32.95 5.17
CA GLY A 84 -3.70 31.93 5.99
C GLY A 84 -3.33 30.48 5.63
N ALA A 85 -2.77 30.23 4.44
CA ALA A 85 -2.45 28.89 3.94
C ALA A 85 -1.00 28.44 4.22
N ARG A 86 -0.19 29.26 4.90
CA ARG A 86 1.19 28.91 5.24
C ARG A 86 1.24 27.68 6.15
N ALA A 87 2.24 26.83 5.94
CA ALA A 87 2.52 25.73 6.86
C ALA A 87 2.94 26.28 8.23
N VAL A 88 2.40 25.71 9.30
CA VAL A 88 2.77 25.96 10.70
C VAL A 88 3.62 24.82 11.24
#